data_AF-A0A1F4YCR9-F1
#
_entry.id   AF-A0A1F4YCR9-F1
#
_cell.length_a   1.000
_cell.length_b   1.000
_cell.length_c   1.000
_cell.angle_alpha   90.00
_cell.angle_beta   90.00
_cell.angle_gamma   90.00
#
_symmetry.space_group_name_H-M   'P 1'
#
loop_
_entity.id
_entity.type
_entity.pdbx_description
1 polymer ?
#
loop_
_entity_poly.entity_id
_entity_poly.type
_entity_poly.pdbx_seq_one_letter_code
_entity_poly.pdbx_strand_id
1 'polypeptide(L)'
;MPLSTQNDSGQSGQAVITEENGQLRVVITLTGSPPDSTQPAHIHLGSCPTPGQVQYPLTSLQNGQSETVINSTWSALKSQAMAVNVHKSASEATVYVACGNI
;
A
#
# COMPACT_ATOMS: atom_id res chain seq x y z
N MET A 1 2.32 -6.58 7.85
CA MET A 1 2.17 -5.30 8.59
C MET A 1 0.73 -4.81 8.50
N PRO A 2 0.14 -4.28 9.58
CA PRO A 2 -1.21 -3.74 9.56
C PRO A 2 -1.30 -2.45 8.73
N LEU A 3 -2.44 -2.25 8.06
CA LEU A 3 -2.83 -1.00 7.41
C LEU A 3 -3.99 -0.39 8.20
N SER A 4 -3.76 0.76 8.81
CA SER A 4 -4.75 1.48 9.60
C SER A 4 -5.60 2.38 8.71
N THR A 5 -6.87 2.51 9.07
CA THR A 5 -7.83 3.42 8.41
C THR A 5 -7.34 4.86 8.42
N GLN A 6 -7.67 5.60 7.37
CA GLN A 6 -7.43 7.02 7.24
C GLN A 6 -8.68 7.72 6.71
N ASN A 7 -8.82 9.01 7.05
CA ASN A 7 -9.88 9.88 6.55
C ASN A 7 -11.28 9.28 6.70
N ASP A 8 -11.52 8.61 7.83
CA ASP A 8 -12.78 7.93 8.18
C ASP A 8 -13.29 6.97 7.08
N SER A 9 -12.38 6.39 6.30
CA SER A 9 -12.72 5.53 5.15
C SER A 9 -13.46 4.24 5.53
N GLY A 10 -13.36 3.83 6.80
CA GLY A 10 -13.79 2.52 7.28
C GLY A 10 -12.95 1.35 6.76
N GLN A 11 -11.83 1.63 6.08
CA GLN A 11 -10.99 0.62 5.44
C GLN A 11 -9.75 0.31 6.27
N SER A 12 -9.50 -0.96 6.53
CA SER A 12 -8.29 -1.40 7.26
C SER A 12 -7.88 -2.78 6.80
N GLY A 13 -6.65 -3.20 7.09
CA GLY A 13 -6.22 -4.51 6.64
C GLY A 13 -4.75 -4.80 6.87
N GLN A 14 -4.13 -5.49 5.91
CA GLN A 14 -2.75 -5.94 6.02
C GLN A 14 -2.03 -5.88 4.68
N ALA A 15 -0.75 -5.51 4.72
CA ALA A 15 0.20 -5.77 3.66
C ALA A 15 1.17 -6.88 4.09
N VAL A 16 1.34 -7.90 3.26
CA VAL A 16 2.32 -8.97 3.45
C VAL A 16 3.37 -8.80 2.36
N ILE A 17 4.63 -8.71 2.78
CA ILE A 17 5.76 -8.58 1.88
C ILE A 17 6.64 -9.82 2.07
N THR A 18 6.89 -10.56 1.00
CA THR A 18 7.80 -11.72 1.00
C THR A 18 8.91 -11.48 0.00
N GLU A 19 10.14 -11.87 0.35
CA GLU A 19 11.28 -11.77 -0.56
C GLU A 19 11.58 -13.14 -1.16
N GLU A 20 11.65 -13.21 -2.49
CA GLU A 20 12.00 -14.41 -3.23
C GLU A 20 12.84 -14.02 -4.45
N ASN A 21 13.98 -14.69 -4.66
CA ASN A 21 14.85 -14.49 -5.83
C ASN A 21 15.27 -13.02 -6.09
N GLY A 22 15.52 -12.25 -5.02
CA GLY A 22 15.93 -10.84 -5.12
C GLY A 22 14.79 -9.88 -5.52
N GLN A 23 13.54 -10.32 -5.38
CA GLN A 23 12.34 -9.52 -5.62
C GLN A 23 11.45 -9.56 -4.38
N LEU A 24 10.62 -8.53 -4.22
CA LEU A 24 9.59 -8.50 -3.19
C LEU A 24 8.21 -8.71 -3.80
N ARG A 25 7.48 -9.69 -3.28
CA ARG A 25 6.05 -9.88 -3.53
C ARG A 25 5.26 -9.17 -2.44
N VAL A 26 4.45 -8.20 -2.84
CA VAL A 26 3.60 -7.38 -1.97
C VAL A 26 2.15 -7.77 -2.20
N VAL A 27 1.50 -8.30 -1.17
CA VAL A 27 0.08 -8.65 -1.17
C VAL A 27 -0.63 -7.74 -0.20
N ILE A 28 -1.70 -7.08 -0.65
CA ILE A 28 -2.52 -6.20 0.18
C ILE A 28 -3.94 -6.75 0.24
N THR A 29 -4.49 -6.81 1.44
CA THR A 29 -5.91 -7.11 1.68
C THR A 29 -6.49 -6.05 2.60
N LEU A 30 -7.56 -5.39 2.15
CA LEU A 30 -8.38 -4.46 2.92
C LEU A 30 -9.79 -5.03 3.12
N THR A 31 -10.34 -4.77 4.31
CA THR A 31 -11.76 -4.90 4.61
C THR A 31 -12.42 -3.52 4.53
N GLY A 32 -13.71 -3.48 4.19
CA GLY A 32 -14.46 -2.23 4.07
C GLY A 32 -14.30 -1.50 2.74
N SER A 33 -13.55 -2.04 1.78
CA SER A 33 -13.47 -1.48 0.42
C SER A 33 -14.84 -1.50 -0.26
N PRO A 34 -15.26 -0.43 -0.95
CA PRO A 34 -16.51 -0.43 -1.69
C PRO A 34 -16.55 -1.53 -2.77
N PRO A 35 -17.71 -2.13 -3.06
CA PRO A 35 -17.87 -3.03 -4.19
C PRO A 35 -17.47 -2.35 -5.51
N ASP A 36 -16.88 -3.13 -6.41
CA ASP A 36 -16.44 -2.70 -7.74
C ASP A 36 -15.47 -1.51 -7.74
N SER A 37 -14.78 -1.28 -6.62
CA SER A 37 -13.78 -0.22 -6.49
C SER A 37 -12.41 -0.64 -7.00
N THR A 38 -11.75 0.29 -7.68
CA THR A 38 -10.34 0.22 -8.04
C THR A 38 -9.59 1.31 -7.28
N GLN A 39 -8.63 0.92 -6.45
CA GLN A 39 -7.95 1.80 -5.50
C GLN A 39 -6.43 1.76 -5.72
N PRO A 40 -5.78 2.84 -6.18
CA PRO A 40 -4.33 2.87 -6.35
C PRO A 40 -3.60 2.59 -5.04
N ALA A 41 -2.47 1.90 -5.10
CA ALA A 41 -1.61 1.65 -3.96
C ALA A 41 -0.15 1.82 -4.33
N HIS A 42 0.63 2.28 -3.36
CA HIS A 42 2.04 2.57 -3.56
C HIS A 42 2.83 2.27 -2.28
N ILE A 43 4.13 2.02 -2.45
CA ILE A 43 5.11 2.19 -1.37
C ILE A 43 5.71 3.58 -1.51
N HIS A 44 5.66 4.35 -0.44
CA HIS A 44 6.22 5.69 -0.35
C HIS A 44 7.40 5.73 0.61
N LEU A 45 8.27 6.74 0.43
CA LEU A 45 9.24 7.12 1.45
C LEU A 45 8.55 7.76 2.66
N GLY A 46 9.18 7.68 3.82
CA GLY A 46 8.67 8.26 5.06
C GLY A 46 7.70 7.35 5.79
N SER A 47 6.67 7.93 6.41
CA SER A 47 5.76 7.21 7.29
C SER A 47 4.33 7.73 7.18
N CYS A 48 3.38 6.88 7.53
CA CYS A 48 1.98 7.26 7.74
C CYS A 48 1.87 8.30 8.86
N PRO A 49 0.84 9.18 8.86
CA PRO A 49 -0.31 9.14 7.94
C PRO A 49 -0.10 9.86 6.61
N THR A 50 0.95 10.67 6.48
CA THR A 50 1.24 11.52 5.31
C THR A 50 2.61 11.15 4.74
N PRO A 51 2.71 10.01 4.04
CA PRO A 51 3.99 9.58 3.51
C PRO A 51 4.45 10.51 2.38
N GLY A 52 5.75 10.46 2.07
CA GLY A 52 6.42 11.32 1.10
C GLY A 52 6.24 10.88 -0.34
N GLN A 53 7.29 11.01 -1.15
CA GLN A 53 7.23 10.62 -2.57
C GLN A 53 7.00 9.12 -2.77
N VAL A 54 6.36 8.75 -3.87
CA VAL A 54 6.20 7.36 -4.31
C VAL A 54 7.58 6.78 -4.62
N GLN A 55 7.91 5.66 -4.00
CA GLN A 55 9.12 4.89 -4.29
C GLN A 55 8.83 3.72 -5.23
N TYR A 56 7.74 2.99 -4.99
CA TYR A 56 7.31 1.89 -5.85
C TYR A 56 5.82 1.98 -6.14
N PRO A 57 5.41 2.03 -7.43
CA PRO A 57 4.03 1.85 -7.77
C PRO A 57 3.61 0.39 -7.55
N LEU A 58 2.39 0.17 -7.06
CA LEU A 58 1.81 -1.17 -6.92
C LEU A 58 0.60 -1.32 -7.84
N THR A 59 0.23 -2.57 -8.12
CA THR A 59 -1.06 -2.91 -8.71
C THR A 59 -2.16 -2.34 -7.85
N SER A 60 -3.11 -1.64 -8.47
CA SER A 60 -4.28 -1.12 -7.77
C SER A 60 -5.08 -2.26 -7.15
N LEU A 61 -5.65 -2.02 -5.98
CA LEU A 61 -6.57 -2.97 -5.37
C LEU A 61 -7.85 -3.02 -6.18
N GLN A 62 -8.30 -4.23 -6.48
CA GLN A 62 -9.65 -4.48 -6.97
C GLN A 62 -10.43 -5.15 -5.85
N ASN A 63 -11.52 -4.52 -5.41
CA ASN A 63 -12.35 -5.03 -4.32
C ASN A 63 -11.54 -5.35 -3.05
N GLY A 64 -10.63 -4.44 -2.70
CA GLY A 64 -9.80 -4.55 -1.50
C GLY A 64 -8.61 -5.51 -1.59
N GLN A 65 -8.29 -6.05 -2.76
CA GLN A 65 -7.16 -6.99 -2.92
C GLN A 65 -6.19 -6.55 -4.01
N SER A 66 -4.90 -6.62 -3.74
CA SER A 66 -3.86 -6.47 -4.76
C SER A 66 -2.67 -7.39 -4.52
N GLU A 67 -1.97 -7.67 -5.61
CA GLU A 67 -0.69 -8.36 -5.62
C GLU A 67 0.26 -7.65 -6.60
N THR A 68 1.51 -7.47 -6.19
CA THR A 68 2.56 -6.86 -7.02
C THR A 68 3.89 -7.51 -6.72
N VAL A 69 4.69 -7.74 -7.76
CA VAL A 69 6.10 -8.11 -7.61
C VAL A 69 6.95 -6.90 -8.00
N ILE A 70 7.83 -6.46 -7.10
CA ILE A 70 8.76 -5.35 -7.33
C ILE A 70 10.20 -5.85 -7.30
N ASN A 71 11.04 -5.28 -8.16
CA ASN A 71 12.46 -5.61 -8.23
C ASN A 71 13.23 -4.85 -7.14
N SER A 72 13.16 -5.35 -5.92
CA SER A 72 13.80 -4.81 -4.72
C SER A 72 14.03 -5.94 -3.70
N THR A 73 14.68 -5.63 -2.59
CA THR A 73 14.97 -6.57 -1.49
C THR A 73 14.56 -5.97 -0.15
N TRP A 74 14.44 -6.79 0.90
CA TRP A 74 14.18 -6.28 2.25
C TRP A 74 15.29 -5.35 2.73
N SER A 75 16.54 -5.62 2.34
CA SER A 75 17.67 -4.76 2.69
C SER A 75 17.51 -3.36 2.11
N ALA A 76 17.08 -3.25 0.85
CA ALA A 76 16.79 -1.96 0.23
C ALA A 76 15.56 -1.29 0.87
N LEU A 77 14.49 -2.05 1.11
CA LEU A 77 13.25 -1.52 1.68
C LEU A 77 13.44 -0.96 3.10
N LYS A 78 14.27 -1.61 3.93
CA LYS A 78 14.58 -1.20 5.31
C LYS A 78 15.70 -0.17 5.41
N SER A 79 16.35 0.18 4.31
CA SER A 79 17.42 1.19 4.32
C SER A 79 16.90 2.60 4.63
N GLN A 80 15.59 2.82 4.47
CA GLN A 80 14.90 4.08 4.73
C GLN A 80 13.54 3.79 5.38
N ALA A 81 12.96 4.80 6.05
CA ALA A 81 11.57 4.70 6.46
C ALA A 81 10.67 4.64 5.23
N MET A 82 9.76 3.68 5.19
CA MET A 82 8.80 3.51 4.11
C MET A 82 7.40 3.17 4.65
N ALA A 83 6.39 3.41 3.82
CA ALA A 83 5.01 3.09 4.14
C ALA A 83 4.25 2.59 2.89
N VAL A 84 3.36 1.62 3.11
CA VAL A 84 2.34 1.24 2.13
C VAL A 84 1.15 2.20 2.30
N ASN A 85 0.71 2.83 1.21
CA ASN A 85 -0.45 3.71 1.18
C ASN A 85 -1.45 3.25 0.11
N VAL A 86 -2.74 3.40 0.40
CA VAL A 86 -3.84 3.13 -0.53
C VAL A 86 -4.69 4.39 -0.69
N HIS A 87 -4.97 4.76 -1.93
CA HIS A 87 -5.76 5.93 -2.32
C HIS A 87 -7.23 5.56 -2.56
N LYS A 88 -8.13 6.54 -2.52
CA LYS A 88 -9.56 6.32 -2.72
C LYS A 88 -9.89 5.89 -4.14
N SER A 89 -9.33 6.57 -5.14
CA SER A 89 -9.50 6.29 -6.57
C SER A 89 -8.46 7.06 -7.38
N ALA A 90 -8.39 6.81 -8.70
CA ALA A 90 -7.52 7.59 -9.59
C ALA A 90 -7.95 9.08 -9.70
N SER A 91 -9.25 9.36 -9.64
CA SER A 91 -9.79 10.73 -9.69
C SER A 91 -9.64 11.48 -8.36
N GLU A 92 -9.59 10.74 -7.25
CA GLU A 92 -9.42 11.29 -5.89
C GLU A 92 -8.08 10.83 -5.30
N ALA A 93 -7.00 10.94 -6.08
CA ALA A 93 -5.68 10.42 -5.71
C ALA A 93 -5.07 11.10 -4.46
N THR A 94 -5.57 12.25 -4.01
CA THR A 94 -5.10 12.89 -2.77
C THR A 94 -5.84 12.40 -1.52
N VAL A 95 -6.87 11.57 -1.67
CA VAL A 95 -7.63 11.01 -0.55
C VAL A 95 -7.11 9.63 -0.23
N TYR A 96 -6.54 9.45 0.96
CA TYR A 96 -5.99 8.17 1.41
C TYR A 96 -7.03 7.39 2.20
N VAL A 97 -7.10 6.08 2.00
CA VAL A 97 -8.08 5.22 2.68
C VAL A 97 -7.44 4.35 3.75
N ALA A 98 -6.19 3.90 3.54
CA ALA A 98 -5.47 3.07 4.49
C ALA A 98 -3.95 3.27 4.33
N CYS A 99 -3.21 3.14 5.43
CA CYS A 99 -1.75 3.29 5.42
C CYS A 99 -1.11 2.43 6.52
N GLY A 100 0.07 1.86 6.26
CA GLY A 100 0.89 1.19 7.27
C GLY A 100 2.38 1.34 7.02
N ASN A 101 3.13 1.55 8.10
CA ASN A 101 4.59 1.65 8.07
C ASN A 101 5.22 0.25 7.83
N ILE A 102 6.29 0.24 7.05
CA ILE A 102 7.10 -0.94 6.72
C ILE A 102 8.20 -1.14 7.77
#